data_AF-A0A7C9M1J4-F1
#
_entry.id   AF-A0A7C9M1J4-F1
#
_cell.length_a   1.000
_cell.length_b   1.000
_cell.length_c   1.000
_cell.angle_alpha   90.00
_cell.angle_beta   90.00
_cell.angle_gamma   90.00
#
_symmetry.space_group_name_H-M   'P 1'
#
loop_
_entity.id
_entity.type
_entity.pdbx_description
1 polymer ?
#
loop_
_entity_poly.entity_id
_entity_poly.type
_entity_poly.pdbx_seq_one_letter_code
_entity_poly.pdbx_strand_id
1 'polypeptide(L)'
;MKTLIGLSALLGSVALAAAAYTQVDITIKTEMSDGQLGASATASPVLGVRNPTVKNGVAYVGMTRQMGEYSAVLGTKLPVNLHLNLTQGSLKGQLTGVPLRGLTLTTQQTDVALTLPAGTYSGTLKTQQGEVQLRVPAGTGVQFTLQKFSMGSLSINNKTVVDTMEASGTYATPNFEAAKNKIRLTVTSDQTDLSVVNQ
;
A
#
# COMPACT_ATOMS: atom_id res chain seq x y z
N MET A 1 15.95 -16.21 -70.36
CA MET A 1 17.22 -16.24 -69.59
C MET A 1 17.46 -14.86 -68.96
N LYS A 2 17.14 -14.71 -67.68
CA LYS A 2 17.83 -13.85 -66.69
C LYS A 2 17.06 -13.95 -65.38
N THR A 3 17.63 -14.75 -64.49
CA THR A 3 17.27 -14.97 -63.10
C THR A 3 17.50 -13.68 -62.31
N LEU A 4 16.58 -13.31 -61.42
CA LEU A 4 16.89 -12.45 -60.29
C LEU A 4 16.16 -12.97 -59.05
N ILE A 5 16.98 -13.57 -58.19
CA ILE A 5 16.67 -14.00 -56.83
C ILE A 5 16.62 -12.72 -55.98
N GLY A 6 15.46 -12.44 -55.40
CA GLY A 6 15.24 -11.31 -54.50
C GLY A 6 15.04 -11.81 -53.07
N LEU A 7 16.13 -11.73 -52.30
CA LEU A 7 16.31 -11.98 -50.88
C LEU A 7 15.09 -11.85 -49.96
N SER A 8 14.91 -12.86 -49.11
CA SER A 8 14.17 -12.80 -47.85
C SER A 8 14.79 -11.77 -46.90
N ALA A 9 13.96 -10.95 -46.25
CA ALA A 9 14.37 -10.19 -45.07
C ALA A 9 13.24 -10.14 -44.03
N LEU A 10 13.31 -11.11 -43.12
CA LEU A 10 13.14 -11.00 -41.67
C LEU A 10 11.93 -10.22 -41.15
N LEU A 11 10.96 -11.01 -40.68
CA LEU A 11 10.06 -10.74 -39.58
C LEU A 11 10.84 -10.19 -38.37
N GLY A 12 10.89 -8.87 -38.24
CA GLY A 12 11.31 -8.20 -37.01
C GLY A 12 10.14 -8.14 -36.04
N SER A 13 9.92 -9.23 -35.30
CA SER A 13 9.08 -9.21 -34.10
C SER A 13 9.56 -8.08 -33.18
N VAL A 14 8.73 -7.06 -32.98
CA VAL A 14 8.97 -6.02 -31.99
C VAL A 14 8.95 -6.71 -30.64
N ALA A 15 10.15 -6.98 -30.11
CA ALA A 15 10.30 -7.49 -28.76
C ALA A 15 9.67 -6.46 -27.82
N LEU A 16 8.56 -6.84 -27.17
CA LEU A 16 8.07 -6.14 -25.99
C LEU A 16 9.24 -6.09 -25.01
N ALA A 17 9.80 -4.90 -24.79
CA ALA A 17 10.82 -4.70 -23.78
C ALA A 17 10.26 -5.22 -22.45
N ALA A 18 10.83 -6.33 -21.98
CA ALA A 18 10.56 -6.84 -20.65
C ALA A 18 10.80 -5.70 -19.66
N ALA A 19 9.82 -5.43 -18.81
CA ALA A 19 9.96 -4.38 -17.79
C ALA A 19 11.27 -4.63 -17.04
N ALA A 20 12.17 -3.65 -17.02
CA ALA A 20 13.51 -3.75 -16.42
C ALA A 20 13.48 -3.87 -14.87
N TYR A 21 12.30 -4.12 -14.30
CA TYR A 21 12.02 -4.13 -12.88
C TYR A 21 10.96 -5.20 -12.57
N THR A 22 11.15 -5.87 -11.44
CA THR A 22 10.31 -6.96 -10.95
C THR A 22 9.43 -6.54 -9.77
N GLN A 23 9.62 -5.31 -9.28
CA GLN A 23 8.92 -4.74 -8.14
C GLN A 23 8.81 -3.23 -8.31
N VAL A 24 7.84 -2.61 -7.64
CA VAL A 24 7.66 -1.17 -7.59
C VAL A 24 7.66 -0.69 -6.14
N ASP A 25 8.35 0.43 -5.91
CA ASP A 25 8.26 1.21 -4.69
C ASP A 25 7.52 2.51 -5.01
N ILE A 26 6.36 2.68 -4.38
CA ILE A 26 5.43 3.76 -4.64
C ILE A 26 5.38 4.68 -3.43
N THR A 27 5.73 5.95 -3.62
CA THR A 27 5.61 6.98 -2.58
C THR A 27 4.54 8.01 -2.95
N ILE A 28 3.53 8.17 -2.10
CA ILE A 28 2.52 9.22 -2.22
C ILE A 28 2.72 10.18 -1.07
N LYS A 29 3.04 11.44 -1.38
CA LYS A 29 3.20 12.51 -0.40
C LYS A 29 2.12 13.55 -0.58
N THR A 30 1.40 13.89 0.48
CA THR A 30 0.41 14.96 0.43
C THR A 30 0.45 15.87 1.64
N GLU A 31 0.07 17.14 1.44
CA GLU A 31 0.06 18.16 2.50
C GLU A 31 -1.37 18.46 2.97
N MET A 32 -2.24 19.06 2.15
CA MET A 32 -3.63 19.37 2.49
C MET A 32 -4.58 18.78 1.44
N SER A 33 -4.92 17.50 1.57
CA SER A 33 -5.56 16.77 0.47
C SER A 33 -6.53 15.69 0.92
N ASP A 34 -7.59 15.52 0.14
CA ASP A 34 -8.46 14.35 0.20
C ASP A 34 -8.13 13.39 -0.95
N GLY A 35 -7.90 12.14 -0.59
CA GLY A 35 -7.30 11.14 -1.47
C GLY A 35 -8.16 9.93 -1.72
N GLN A 36 -8.08 9.42 -2.95
CA GLN A 36 -8.56 8.09 -3.28
C GLN A 36 -7.43 7.23 -3.87
N LEU A 37 -7.29 6.01 -3.37
CA LEU A 37 -6.44 4.97 -3.97
C LEU A 37 -7.29 3.83 -4.49
N GLY A 38 -7.05 3.44 -5.74
CA GLY A 38 -7.66 2.28 -6.36
C GLY A 38 -6.61 1.28 -6.81
N ALA A 39 -7.09 0.10 -7.18
CA ALA A 39 -6.30 -0.95 -7.80
C ALA A 39 -6.88 -1.25 -9.19
N SER A 40 -6.02 -1.50 -10.17
CA SER A 40 -6.47 -1.97 -11.49
C SER A 40 -5.43 -2.84 -12.18
N ALA A 41 -5.92 -3.91 -12.82
CA ALA A 41 -5.10 -4.76 -13.68
C ALA A 41 -4.71 -4.09 -15.01
N THR A 42 -5.44 -3.05 -15.42
CA THR A 42 -5.13 -2.26 -16.62
C THR A 42 -4.24 -1.06 -16.33
N ALA A 43 -4.12 -0.67 -15.06
CA ALA A 43 -3.24 0.44 -14.67
C ALA A 43 -1.76 0.08 -14.87
N SER A 44 -0.97 1.11 -15.17
CA SER A 44 0.48 1.00 -15.21
C SER A 44 1.01 0.69 -13.81
N PRO A 45 1.92 -0.29 -13.65
CA PRO A 45 2.52 -0.58 -12.36
C PRO A 45 3.37 0.58 -11.83
N VAL A 46 3.79 1.51 -12.70
CA VAL A 46 4.67 2.64 -12.39
C VAL A 46 3.93 3.98 -12.44
N LEU A 47 2.62 3.99 -12.14
CA LEU A 47 1.79 5.21 -12.10
C LEU A 47 1.85 6.05 -13.40
N GLY A 48 2.07 5.41 -14.55
CA GLY A 48 2.18 6.10 -15.84
C GLY A 48 3.51 6.82 -16.08
N VAL A 49 4.48 6.69 -15.18
CA VAL A 49 5.83 7.23 -15.35
C VAL A 49 6.52 6.51 -16.52
N ARG A 50 6.97 7.27 -17.52
CA ARG A 50 7.58 6.71 -18.74
C ARG A 50 8.93 6.05 -18.47
N ASN A 51 9.79 6.72 -17.71
CA ASN A 51 11.15 6.26 -17.38
C ASN A 51 11.36 6.34 -15.87
N PRO A 52 10.83 5.38 -15.09
CA PRO A 52 11.02 5.36 -13.64
C PRO A 52 12.49 5.14 -13.30
N THR A 53 12.95 5.72 -12.19
CA THR A 53 14.28 5.40 -11.65
C THR A 53 14.29 3.95 -11.19
N VAL A 54 15.18 3.13 -11.73
CA VAL A 54 15.30 1.71 -11.35
C VAL A 54 16.61 1.48 -10.60
N LYS A 55 16.55 0.83 -9.44
CA LYS A 55 17.72 0.33 -8.71
C LYS A 55 17.46 -1.09 -8.25
N ASN A 56 18.41 -1.99 -8.51
CA ASN A 56 18.33 -3.40 -8.09
C ASN A 56 16.99 -4.09 -8.48
N GLY A 57 16.46 -3.81 -9.67
CA GLY A 57 15.19 -4.38 -10.14
C GLY A 57 13.92 -3.79 -9.51
N VAL A 58 14.04 -2.71 -8.73
CA VAL A 58 12.91 -1.96 -8.15
C VAL A 58 12.74 -0.65 -8.90
N ALA A 59 11.54 -0.40 -9.43
CA ALA A 59 11.16 0.90 -9.97
C ALA A 59 10.65 1.81 -8.86
N TYR A 60 11.21 3.00 -8.75
CA TYR A 60 10.81 4.01 -7.77
C TYR A 60 9.94 5.05 -8.45
N VAL A 61 8.71 5.18 -7.97
CA VAL A 61 7.74 6.14 -8.47
C VAL A 61 7.04 6.84 -7.33
N GLY A 62 6.53 8.03 -7.61
CA GLY A 62 5.73 8.71 -6.61
C GLY A 62 4.94 9.87 -7.17
N MET A 63 4.07 10.38 -6.32
CA MET A 63 3.34 11.60 -6.56
C MET A 63 3.43 12.50 -5.33
N THR A 64 3.43 13.80 -5.57
CA THR A 64 3.37 14.80 -4.52
C THR A 64 2.19 15.73 -4.79
N ARG A 65 1.37 15.97 -3.78
CA ARG A 65 0.24 16.91 -3.86
C ARG A 65 0.24 17.86 -2.68
N GLN A 66 0.37 19.15 -2.95
CA GLN A 66 0.34 20.17 -1.88
C GLN A 66 -1.08 20.44 -1.40
N MET A 67 -2.04 20.60 -2.32
CA MET A 67 -3.40 20.96 -1.96
C MET A 67 -4.46 20.35 -2.89
N GLY A 68 -5.61 20.03 -2.31
CA GLY A 68 -6.81 19.59 -3.02
C GLY A 68 -6.86 18.09 -3.26
N GLU A 69 -7.86 17.65 -4.02
CA GLU A 69 -8.13 16.23 -4.23
C GLU A 69 -7.06 15.53 -5.06
N TYR A 70 -6.85 14.24 -4.80
CA TYR A 70 -6.07 13.37 -5.66
C TYR A 70 -6.70 11.99 -5.80
N SER A 71 -6.45 11.37 -6.94
CA SER A 71 -6.79 9.97 -7.19
C SER A 71 -5.59 9.28 -7.81
N ALA A 72 -5.27 8.08 -7.32
CA ALA A 72 -4.24 7.25 -7.92
C ALA A 72 -4.70 5.80 -8.03
N VAL A 73 -4.35 5.18 -9.15
CA VAL A 73 -4.68 3.77 -9.41
C VAL A 73 -3.39 2.98 -9.50
N LEU A 74 -3.23 2.04 -8.57
CA LEU A 74 -2.06 1.17 -8.49
C LEU A 74 -2.25 -0.02 -9.44
N GLY A 75 -1.21 -0.33 -10.21
CA GLY A 75 -1.17 -1.53 -11.04
C GLY A 75 -1.05 -2.80 -10.18
N THR A 76 -1.71 -3.88 -10.60
CA THR A 76 -1.71 -5.16 -9.86
C THR A 76 -0.72 -6.19 -10.39
N LYS A 77 0.04 -5.86 -11.45
CA LYS A 77 0.91 -6.81 -12.15
C LYS A 77 2.24 -7.10 -11.45
N LEU A 78 2.71 -6.17 -10.62
CA LEU A 78 4.01 -6.27 -9.95
C LEU A 78 3.85 -6.07 -8.45
N PRO A 79 4.63 -6.78 -7.62
CA PRO A 79 4.73 -6.52 -6.20
C PRO A 79 4.97 -5.04 -5.86
N VAL A 80 4.30 -4.53 -4.83
CA VAL A 80 4.35 -3.11 -4.44
C VAL A 80 4.79 -2.93 -2.98
N ASN A 81 5.78 -2.07 -2.76
CA ASN A 81 5.96 -1.39 -1.47
C ASN A 81 5.27 -0.03 -1.56
N LEU A 82 4.34 0.22 -0.65
CA LEU A 82 3.55 1.45 -0.64
C LEU A 82 3.94 2.33 0.55
N HIS A 83 4.33 3.56 0.28
CA HIS A 83 4.62 4.58 1.29
C HIS A 83 3.64 5.74 1.14
N LEU A 84 2.87 5.99 2.18
CA LEU A 84 1.86 7.04 2.25
C LEU A 84 2.32 8.05 3.30
N ASN A 85 2.62 9.27 2.88
CA ASN A 85 3.04 10.37 3.76
C ASN A 85 2.01 11.49 3.66
N LEU A 86 1.09 11.55 4.62
CA LEU A 86 -0.09 12.42 4.57
C LEU A 86 -0.03 13.39 5.74
N THR A 87 0.03 14.70 5.47
CA THR A 87 0.07 15.69 6.56
C THR A 87 -1.33 16.01 7.06
N GLN A 88 -2.25 16.38 6.16
CA GLN A 88 -3.60 16.82 6.50
C GLN A 88 -4.62 16.37 5.44
N GLY A 89 -5.82 16.03 5.91
CA GLY A 89 -6.97 15.68 5.07
C GLY A 89 -7.43 14.25 5.32
N SER A 90 -7.81 13.54 4.25
CA SER A 90 -8.29 12.16 4.36
C SER A 90 -7.79 11.27 3.23
N LEU A 91 -7.76 9.95 3.46
CA LEU A 91 -7.48 8.97 2.44
C LEU A 91 -8.46 7.81 2.49
N LYS A 92 -9.06 7.48 1.35
CA LYS A 92 -9.82 6.24 1.14
C LYS A 92 -9.09 5.37 0.12
N GLY A 93 -8.70 4.16 0.50
CA GLY A 93 -7.97 3.24 -0.38
C GLY A 93 -8.70 1.91 -0.56
N GLN A 94 -8.85 1.48 -1.80
CA GLN A 94 -9.26 0.14 -2.20
C GLN A 94 -8.07 -0.55 -2.87
N LEU A 95 -7.31 -1.31 -2.09
CA LEU A 95 -6.07 -1.95 -2.51
C LEU A 95 -6.26 -3.44 -2.80
N THR A 96 -7.50 -3.94 -2.85
CA THR A 96 -7.80 -5.32 -3.21
C THR A 96 -7.17 -5.68 -4.55
N GLY A 97 -6.45 -6.80 -4.59
CA GLY A 97 -5.76 -7.28 -5.79
C GLY A 97 -4.37 -6.66 -6.03
N VAL A 98 -3.96 -5.65 -5.27
CA VAL A 98 -2.57 -5.16 -5.31
C VAL A 98 -1.68 -6.18 -4.58
N PRO A 99 -0.62 -6.70 -5.20
CA PRO A 99 0.31 -7.61 -4.53
C PRO A 99 1.26 -6.83 -3.60
N LEU A 100 0.74 -6.38 -2.45
CA LEU A 100 1.53 -5.63 -1.47
C LEU A 100 2.62 -6.50 -0.82
N ARG A 101 3.80 -5.90 -0.67
CA ARG A 101 4.97 -6.44 0.05
C ARG A 101 5.31 -5.64 1.29
N GLY A 102 4.96 -4.36 1.30
CA GLY A 102 5.16 -3.47 2.42
C GLY A 102 4.16 -2.32 2.41
N LEU A 103 3.77 -1.87 3.59
CA LEU A 103 2.94 -0.68 3.79
C LEU A 103 3.57 0.22 4.85
N THR A 104 3.93 1.43 4.46
CA THR A 104 4.33 2.50 5.37
C THR A 104 3.27 3.57 5.32
N LEU A 105 2.67 3.89 6.46
CA LEU A 105 1.74 4.99 6.62
C LEU A 105 2.31 5.98 7.65
N THR A 106 2.54 7.20 7.22
CA THR A 106 2.93 8.32 8.10
C THR A 106 1.83 9.39 8.00
N THR A 107 1.15 9.67 9.10
CA THR A 107 0.10 10.71 9.17
C THR A 107 0.39 11.74 10.26
N GLN A 108 0.00 13.00 10.02
CA GLN A 108 -0.01 14.03 11.07
C GLN A 108 -1.42 14.33 11.59
N GLN A 109 -2.32 14.81 10.73
CA GLN A 109 -3.71 15.13 11.06
C GLN A 109 -4.61 14.57 9.96
N THR A 110 -4.76 13.25 9.90
CA THR A 110 -5.36 12.59 8.74
C THR A 110 -6.17 11.38 9.13
N ASP A 111 -7.36 11.28 8.54
CA ASP A 111 -8.20 10.09 8.63
C ASP A 111 -7.94 9.16 7.43
N VAL A 112 -7.70 7.89 7.71
CA VAL A 112 -7.28 6.91 6.71
C VAL A 112 -8.17 5.68 6.78
N ALA A 113 -8.88 5.38 5.70
CA ALA A 113 -9.66 4.17 5.54
C ALA A 113 -9.09 3.32 4.39
N LEU A 114 -8.48 2.18 4.70
CA LEU A 114 -7.86 1.30 3.72
C LEU A 114 -8.53 -0.07 3.72
N THR A 115 -8.98 -0.51 2.55
CA THR A 115 -9.23 -1.93 2.28
C THR A 115 -7.96 -2.55 1.73
N LEU A 116 -7.38 -3.45 2.50
CA LEU A 116 -6.11 -4.09 2.24
C LEU A 116 -6.29 -5.37 1.41
N PRO A 117 -5.31 -5.74 0.57
CA PRO A 117 -5.31 -7.01 -0.14
C PRO A 117 -5.00 -8.19 0.78
N ALA A 118 -5.44 -9.38 0.39
CA ALA A 118 -5.00 -10.61 1.03
C ALA A 118 -3.51 -10.83 0.72
N GLY A 119 -2.69 -11.06 1.74
CA GLY A 119 -1.27 -11.33 1.56
C GLY A 119 -0.51 -11.44 2.87
N THR A 120 0.75 -11.82 2.74
CA THR A 120 1.69 -11.83 3.87
C THR A 120 2.72 -10.73 3.66
N TYR A 121 2.65 -9.70 4.49
CA TYR A 121 3.53 -8.54 4.42
C TYR A 121 3.61 -7.84 5.78
N SER A 122 4.60 -6.94 5.89
CA SER A 122 4.82 -6.15 7.09
C SER A 122 4.70 -4.66 6.78
N GLY A 123 4.46 -3.86 7.80
CA GLY A 123 4.32 -2.43 7.63
C GLY A 123 4.54 -1.63 8.89
N THR A 124 4.54 -0.32 8.73
CA THR A 124 4.66 0.64 9.83
C THR A 124 3.55 1.67 9.75
N LEU A 125 2.93 1.96 10.89
CA LEU A 125 1.95 3.02 11.06
C LEU A 125 2.56 4.04 12.02
N LYS A 126 2.80 5.25 11.54
CA LYS A 126 3.30 6.38 12.33
C LYS A 126 2.27 7.48 12.26
N THR A 127 1.50 7.66 13.32
CA THR A 127 0.34 8.56 13.32
C THR A 127 0.45 9.56 14.45
N GLN A 128 0.20 10.84 14.18
CA GLN A 128 0.19 11.86 15.23
C GLN A 128 -1.23 12.14 15.72
N GLN A 129 -2.17 12.36 14.79
CA GLN A 129 -3.57 12.65 15.05
C GLN A 129 -4.47 12.12 13.93
N GLY A 130 -5.62 11.54 14.29
CA GLY A 130 -6.68 11.13 13.37
C GLY A 130 -7.19 9.72 13.62
N GLU A 131 -7.91 9.16 12.64
CA GLU A 131 -8.38 7.78 12.66
C GLU A 131 -7.70 6.93 11.59
N VAL A 132 -7.39 5.66 11.91
CA VAL A 132 -6.96 4.67 10.93
C VAL A 132 -7.90 3.47 10.97
N GLN A 133 -8.65 3.27 9.89
CA GLN A 133 -9.54 2.14 9.69
C GLN A 133 -8.95 1.19 8.64
N LEU A 134 -8.66 -0.05 9.05
CA LEU A 134 -8.16 -1.10 8.19
C LEU A 134 -9.22 -2.18 7.98
N ARG A 135 -9.58 -2.44 6.73
CA ARG A 135 -10.42 -3.58 6.36
C ARG A 135 -9.57 -4.62 5.68
N VAL A 136 -9.55 -5.83 6.23
CA VAL A 136 -8.71 -6.93 5.73
C VAL A 136 -9.59 -8.11 5.29
N PRO A 137 -9.21 -8.88 4.27
CA PRO A 137 -10.03 -9.99 3.81
C PRO A 137 -10.17 -11.09 4.88
N ALA A 138 -11.31 -11.77 4.87
CA ALA A 138 -11.62 -12.89 5.74
C ALA A 138 -10.51 -13.95 5.68
N GLY A 139 -10.20 -14.53 6.85
CA GLY A 139 -9.11 -15.50 6.98
C GLY A 139 -7.69 -14.90 6.97
N THR A 140 -7.54 -13.58 6.79
CA THR A 140 -6.25 -12.89 7.00
C THR A 140 -6.05 -12.63 8.49
N GLY A 141 -4.87 -12.98 9.00
CA GLY A 141 -4.46 -12.65 10.35
C GLY A 141 -3.78 -11.30 10.39
N VAL A 142 -4.10 -10.45 11.38
CA VAL A 142 -3.43 -9.17 11.59
C VAL A 142 -2.82 -9.11 12.98
N GLN A 143 -1.58 -8.66 13.06
CA GLN A 143 -0.86 -8.43 14.31
C GLN A 143 -0.35 -6.98 14.34
N PHE A 144 -0.60 -6.31 15.46
CA PHE A 144 -0.08 -4.99 15.78
C PHE A 144 0.97 -5.12 16.88
N THR A 145 2.13 -4.51 16.65
CA THR A 145 3.14 -4.30 17.68
C THR A 145 3.16 -2.81 18.01
N LEU A 146 2.57 -2.44 19.14
CA LEU A 146 2.53 -1.08 19.64
C LEU A 146 3.87 -0.76 20.32
N GLN A 147 4.71 0.04 19.65
CA GLN A 147 5.99 0.50 20.20
C GLN A 147 5.80 1.71 21.10
N LYS A 148 4.97 2.64 20.66
CA LYS A 148 4.53 3.81 21.41
C LYS A 148 3.09 4.06 20.98
N PHE A 149 2.16 4.06 21.93
CA PHE A 149 0.77 4.37 21.67
C PHE A 149 0.32 5.20 22.85
N SER A 150 0.23 6.51 22.70
CA SER A 150 -0.17 7.39 23.79
C SER A 150 -1.71 7.37 23.91
N MET A 151 -2.41 8.31 23.28
CA MET A 151 -3.85 8.45 23.46
C MET A 151 -4.65 7.81 22.31
N GLY A 152 -5.74 7.11 22.65
CA GLY A 152 -6.70 6.58 21.69
C GLY A 152 -7.06 5.13 21.96
N SER A 153 -7.70 4.49 20.99
CA SER A 153 -8.15 3.11 21.09
C SER A 153 -7.62 2.22 19.97
N LEU A 154 -7.38 0.94 20.30
CA LEU A 154 -7.20 -0.12 19.31
C LEU A 154 -8.41 -1.03 19.35
N SER A 155 -9.12 -1.14 18.23
CA SER A 155 -10.23 -2.05 18.05
C SER A 155 -9.91 -3.15 17.03
N ILE A 156 -10.13 -4.40 17.40
CA ILE A 156 -9.96 -5.56 16.52
C ILE A 156 -11.31 -6.25 16.38
N ASN A 157 -11.82 -6.35 15.15
CA ASN A 157 -13.13 -6.93 14.83
C ASN A 157 -14.24 -6.34 15.70
N ASN A 158 -14.31 -5.00 15.75
CA ASN A 158 -15.26 -4.21 16.54
C ASN A 158 -15.19 -4.42 18.06
N LYS A 159 -14.13 -5.06 18.57
CA LYS A 159 -13.86 -5.17 20.00
C LYS A 159 -12.65 -4.33 20.36
N THR A 160 -12.84 -3.37 21.26
CA THR A 160 -11.75 -2.58 21.83
C THR A 160 -10.84 -3.49 22.66
N VAL A 161 -9.56 -3.53 22.30
CA VAL A 161 -8.50 -4.30 22.98
C VAL A 161 -7.49 -3.40 23.70
N VAL A 162 -7.41 -2.14 23.30
CA VAL A 162 -6.68 -1.08 23.99
C VAL A 162 -7.58 0.15 24.05
N ASP A 163 -7.67 0.75 25.23
CA ASP A 163 -8.36 2.02 25.48
C ASP A 163 -7.68 2.69 26.67
N THR A 164 -6.57 3.36 26.41
CA THR A 164 -5.69 3.89 27.45
C THR A 164 -4.99 5.17 27.00
N MET A 165 -4.38 5.86 27.96
CA MET A 165 -3.52 7.02 27.71
C MET A 165 -2.09 6.65 27.31
N GLU A 166 -1.68 5.41 27.57
CA GLU A 166 -0.45 4.81 27.09
C GLU A 166 -0.60 3.29 26.96
N ALA A 167 -0.10 2.72 25.87
CA ALA A 167 -0.06 1.29 25.62
C ALA A 167 1.20 0.89 24.85
N SER A 168 1.65 -0.33 25.13
CA SER A 168 2.67 -1.03 24.35
C SER A 168 2.35 -2.52 24.33
N GLY A 169 3.04 -3.26 23.48
CA GLY A 169 2.90 -4.71 23.40
C GLY A 169 2.35 -5.17 22.06
N THR A 170 1.87 -6.42 22.03
CA THR A 170 1.48 -7.08 20.80
C THR A 170 0.04 -7.56 20.88
N TYR A 171 -0.76 -7.17 19.89
CA TYR A 171 -2.19 -7.47 19.80
C TYR A 171 -2.46 -8.09 18.44
N ALA A 172 -3.28 -9.12 18.37
CA ALA A 172 -3.53 -9.80 17.12
C ALA A 172 -5.00 -10.21 16.98
N THR A 173 -5.43 -10.43 15.74
CA THR A 173 -6.74 -11.04 15.46
C THR A 173 -6.75 -12.48 16.02
N PRO A 174 -7.91 -13.00 16.47
CA PRO A 174 -7.99 -14.34 17.07
C PRO A 174 -7.50 -15.46 16.14
N ASN A 175 -7.64 -15.27 14.82
CA ASN A 175 -7.22 -16.23 13.81
C ASN A 175 -5.74 -16.10 13.40
N PHE A 176 -4.96 -15.18 13.99
CA PHE A 176 -3.63 -14.83 13.47
C PHE A 176 -2.68 -16.02 13.29
N GLU A 177 -2.63 -16.94 14.25
CA GLU A 177 -1.71 -18.07 14.17
C GLU A 177 -2.09 -19.07 13.08
N ALA A 178 -3.39 -19.34 12.92
CA ALA A 178 -3.92 -20.27 11.93
C ALA A 178 -4.06 -19.65 10.52
N ALA A 179 -3.98 -18.33 10.40
CA ALA A 179 -4.18 -17.64 9.14
C ALA A 179 -3.07 -17.94 8.12
N LYS A 180 -3.46 -18.26 6.89
CA LYS A 180 -2.53 -18.45 5.75
C LYS A 180 -1.82 -17.15 5.37
N ASN A 181 -2.58 -16.05 5.38
CA ASN A 181 -2.10 -14.71 5.09
C ASN A 181 -1.92 -13.95 6.40
N LYS A 182 -0.75 -13.34 6.63
CA LYS A 182 -0.43 -12.65 7.88
C LYS A 182 0.09 -11.24 7.62
N ILE A 183 -0.59 -10.24 8.16
CA ILE A 183 -0.16 -8.84 8.11
C ILE A 183 0.41 -8.46 9.47
N ARG A 184 1.62 -7.90 9.49
CA ARG A 184 2.28 -7.42 10.71
C ARG A 184 2.51 -5.93 10.64
N LEU A 185 2.00 -5.18 11.61
CA LEU A 185 2.06 -3.73 11.62
C LEU A 185 2.72 -3.25 12.90
N THR A 186 3.83 -2.54 12.76
CA THR A 186 4.45 -1.83 13.87
C THR A 186 3.80 -0.45 13.99
N VAL A 187 3.36 -0.08 15.18
CA VAL A 187 2.59 1.15 15.40
C VAL A 187 3.34 2.09 16.35
N THR A 188 3.44 3.34 15.93
CA THR A 188 3.86 4.49 16.74
C THR A 188 2.76 5.55 16.60
N SER A 189 2.07 5.86 17.68
CA SER A 189 0.92 6.76 17.70
C SER A 189 0.99 7.73 18.88
N ASP A 190 0.66 9.00 18.63
CA ASP A 190 0.48 10.00 19.70
C ASP A 190 -1.01 10.14 20.09
N GLN A 191 -1.92 10.43 19.15
CA GLN A 191 -3.35 10.49 19.39
C GLN A 191 -4.12 9.84 18.23
N THR A 192 -4.45 8.55 18.29
CA THR A 192 -5.09 7.89 17.14
C THR A 192 -6.02 6.77 17.57
N ASP A 193 -7.21 6.75 16.98
CA ASP A 193 -8.07 5.57 16.99
C ASP A 193 -7.73 4.67 15.82
N LEU A 194 -7.31 3.44 16.13
CA LEU A 194 -6.94 2.43 15.16
C LEU A 194 -7.96 1.30 15.22
N SER A 195 -8.58 0.99 14.09
CA SER A 195 -9.51 -0.13 13.98
C SER A 195 -9.09 -1.08 12.86
N VAL A 196 -9.28 -2.37 13.09
CA VAL A 196 -9.19 -3.39 12.05
C VAL A 196 -10.44 -4.26 12.05
N VAL A 197 -10.94 -4.56 10.86
CA VAL A 197 -12.08 -5.48 10.66
C VAL A 197 -11.75 -6.49 9.58
N ASN A 198 -11.91 -7.77 9.91
CA ASN A 198 -11.96 -8.85 8.94
C ASN A 198 -13.32 -8.84 8.20
N GLN A 199 -13.30 -8.84 6.88
CA GLN A 199 -14.49 -8.83 6.01
C GLN A 199 -14.50 -9.97 5.01
#